data_AF-A0A1R0GA78-F1
#
_entry.id   AF-A0A1R0GA78-F1
#
_cell.length_a   1.000
_cell.length_b   1.000
_cell.length_c   1.000
_cell.angle_alpha   90.00
_cell.angle_beta   90.00
_cell.angle_gamma   90.00
#
_symmetry.space_group_name_H-M   'P 1'
#
loop_
_entity.id
_entity.type
_entity.pdbx_description
1 polymer ?
#
loop_
_entity_poly.entity_id
_entity_poly.type
_entity_poly.pdbx_seq_one_letter_code
_entity_poly.pdbx_strand_id
1 'polypeptide(L)' 'MSVPSRVSNEILIANSYKTVSSISALLLDLSDELTGKDRDVALAIHQLSELSVLLIGKLMDRETPRT' A
#
# COMPACT_ATOMS: atom_id res chain seq x y z
N MET A 1 20.89 -14.19 -25.73
CA MET A 1 20.04 -14.64 -24.61
C MET A 1 19.68 -13.39 -23.80
N SER A 2 18.48 -12.85 -23.97
CA SER A 2 18.06 -11.61 -23.29
C SER A 2 17.34 -12.01 -22.00
N VAL A 3 17.84 -11.54 -20.86
CA VAL A 3 17.13 -11.67 -19.57
C VAL A 3 15.85 -10.84 -19.71
N PRO A 4 14.64 -11.38 -19.49
CA PRO A 4 13.42 -10.59 -19.62
C PRO A 4 13.32 -9.64 -18.43
N SER A 5 13.86 -8.43 -18.58
CA SER A 5 13.82 -7.35 -17.60
C SER A 5 12.49 -6.59 -17.62
N ARG A 6 11.37 -7.31 -17.62
CA ARG A 6 10.05 -6.73 -17.42
C ARG A 6 9.36 -7.46 -16.30
N VAL A 7 9.54 -6.94 -15.08
CA VAL A 7 8.59 -7.20 -14.01
C VAL A 7 7.22 -6.80 -14.56
N SER A 8 6.25 -7.74 -14.57
CA SER A 8 4.89 -7.46 -15.03
C SER A 8 4.30 -6.32 -14.20
N ASN A 9 3.50 -5.46 -14.84
CA ASN A 9 2.77 -4.41 -14.13
C ASN A 9 1.97 -4.97 -12.95
N GLU A 10 1.39 -6.17 -13.13
CA GLU A 10 0.69 -6.92 -12.08
C GLU A 10 1.57 -7.15 -10.84
N ILE A 11 2.84 -7.56 -11.03
CA ILE A 11 3.79 -7.81 -9.93
C ILE A 11 4.15 -6.49 -9.24
N LEU A 12 4.35 -5.41 -10.00
CA LEU A 12 4.64 -4.09 -9.43
C LEU A 12 3.45 -3.55 -8.62
N ILE A 13 2.23 -3.73 -9.13
CA ILE A 13 1.00 -3.31 -8.46
C ILE A 13 0.76 -4.13 -7.20
N ALA A 14 0.93 -5.45 -7.26
CA ALA A 14 0.83 -6.34 -6.10
C ALA A 14 1.87 -6.01 -5.02
N ASN A 15 3.11 -5.72 -5.41
CA ASN A 15 4.15 -5.31 -4.48
C ASN A 15 3.85 -3.94 -3.85
N SER A 16 3.33 -2.99 -4.64
CA SER A 16 2.90 -1.68 -4.14
C SER A 16 1.77 -1.80 -3.13
N TYR A 17 0.77 -2.65 -3.42
CA TYR A 17 -0.34 -2.92 -2.50
C TYR A 17 0.18 -3.47 -1.17
N LYS A 18 1.03 -4.50 -1.21
CA LYS A 18 1.64 -5.09 0.00
C LYS A 18 2.47 -4.09 0.78
N THR A 19 3.27 -3.28 0.10
CA THR A 19 4.12 -2.27 0.74
C THR A 19 3.29 -1.23 1.48
N VAL A 20 2.29 -0.64 0.81
CA VAL A 20 1.44 0.40 1.42
C VAL A 20 0.55 -0.19 2.51
N SER A 21 0.04 -1.40 2.34
CA SER A 21 -0.72 -2.10 3.39
C SER A 21 0.15 -2.37 4.63
N SER A 22 1.41 -2.77 4.45
CA SER A 22 2.36 -2.93 5.57
C SER A 22 2.67 -1.61 6.25
N ILE A 23 2.83 -0.51 5.49
CA ILE A 23 3.02 0.83 6.06
C ILE A 23 1.80 1.23 6.90
N SER A 24 0.59 0.96 6.40
CA SER A 24 -0.65 1.26 7.10
C SER A 24 -0.69 0.54 8.47
N ALA A 25 -0.43 -0.77 8.49
CA ALA A 25 -0.39 -1.54 9.74
C ALA A 25 0.64 -0.98 10.73
N LEU A 26 1.87 -0.70 10.27
CA LEU A 26 2.93 -0.14 11.12
C LEU A 26 2.59 1.25 11.67
N LEU A 27 1.87 2.08 10.91
CA LEU A 27 1.43 3.40 11.37
C LEU A 27 0.35 3.30 12.43
N LEU A 28 -0.54 2.31 12.33
CA LEU A 28 -1.54 2.04 13.35
C LEU A 28 -0.87 1.57 14.64
N ASP A 29 0.04 0.58 14.56
CA ASP A 29 0.83 0.10 15.70
C ASP A 29 1.62 1.24 16.36
N LEU A 30 2.30 2.07 15.55
CA LEU A 30 3.04 3.24 16.04
C LEU A 30 2.10 4.26 16.69
N SER A 31 0.89 4.47 16.15
CA SER A 31 -0.06 5.43 16.71
C SER A 31 -0.55 5.04 18.10
N ASP A 32 -0.54 3.75 18.43
CA ASP A 32 -0.88 3.24 19.76
C ASP A 32 0.24 3.50 20.78
N GLU A 33 1.49 3.63 20.33
CA GLU A 33 2.65 3.98 21.17
C GLU A 33 2.82 5.50 21.36
N LEU A 34 2.15 6.32 20.55
CA LEU A 34 2.27 7.79 20.57
C LEU A 34 1.12 8.47 21.32
N THR A 35 1.31 9.74 21.68
CA THR A 35 0.26 10.58 22.28
C THR A 35 0.27 11.99 21.70
N GLY A 36 -0.85 12.72 21.86
CA GLY A 36 -0.99 14.10 21.40
C GLY A 36 -0.77 14.26 19.89
N LYS A 37 -0.10 15.35 19.51
CA LYS A 37 0.06 15.75 18.11
C LYS A 37 0.75 14.70 17.24
N ASP A 38 1.69 13.94 17.78
CA ASP A 38 2.45 12.96 16.99
C ASP A 38 1.61 11.72 16.69
N ARG A 39 0.73 11.32 17.61
CA ARG A 39 -0.30 10.31 17.35
C ARG A 39 -1.26 10.77 16.26
N ASP A 40 -1.71 12.02 16.33
CA ASP A 40 -2.64 12.57 15.34
C ASP A 40 -2.02 12.59 13.93
N VAL A 41 -0.71 12.89 13.84
CA VAL A 41 0.04 12.82 12.58
C VAL A 41 0.16 11.37 12.10
N ALA A 42 0.51 10.42 12.97
CA ALA A 42 0.61 9.00 12.59
C ALA A 42 -0.73 8.47 12.06
N LEU A 43 -1.85 8.82 12.71
CA LEU A 43 -3.20 8.47 12.26
C LEU A 43 -3.58 9.13 10.93
N ALA A 44 -3.20 10.39 10.71
CA ALA A 44 -3.43 11.06 9.44
C ALA A 44 -2.67 10.37 8.30
N ILE A 45 -1.42 9.95 8.53
CA ILE A 45 -0.65 9.20 7.53
C ILE A 45 -1.29 7.82 7.31
N HIS A 46 -1.70 7.10 8.38
CA HIS A 46 -2.41 5.82 8.27
C HIS A 46 -3.65 5.96 7.37
N GLN A 47 -4.47 6.99 7.58
CA GLN A 47 -5.66 7.24 6.75
C GLN A 47 -5.30 7.49 5.27
N LEU A 48 -4.22 8.23 4.99
CA LEU A 48 -3.73 8.44 3.62
C LEU A 48 -3.18 7.14 2.99
N SER A 49 -2.54 6.29 3.80
CA SER A 49 -2.10 4.95 3.39
C SER A 49 -3.29 4.06 3.04
N GLU A 50 -4.36 4.05 3.84
CA GLU A 50 -5.59 3.29 3.54
C GLU A 50 -6.23 3.74 2.22
N LEU A 51 -6.31 5.05 1.96
CA LEU A 51 -6.78 5.56 0.67
C LEU A 51 -5.90 5.09 -0.50
N SER A 52 -4.58 5.04 -0.30
CA SER A 52 -3.64 4.54 -1.30
C SER A 52 -3.83 3.03 -1.54
N VAL A 53 -4.05 2.22 -0.51
CA VAL A 53 -4.38 0.79 -0.62
C VAL A 53 -5.65 0.60 -1.46
N LEU A 54 -6.70 1.38 -1.21
CA LEU A 54 -7.95 1.32 -1.99
C LEU A 54 -7.74 1.65 -3.47
N LEU A 55 -6.92 2.66 -3.79
CA LEU A 55 -6.61 3.04 -5.16
C LEU A 55 -5.79 1.96 -5.89
N ILE A 56 -4.80 1.37 -5.21
CA ILE A 56 -3.97 0.31 -5.76
C ILE A 56 -4.78 -0.98 -5.93
N GLY A 57 -5.68 -1.30 -4.99
CA GLY A 57 -6.61 -2.43 -5.11
C GLY A 57 -7.47 -2.31 -6.38
N LYS A 58 -8.06 -1.14 -6.62
CA LYS A 58 -8.80 -0.86 -7.86
C LYS A 58 -7.94 -0.99 -9.13
N LEU A 59 -6.64 -0.70 -9.04
CA LEU A 59 -5.71 -0.88 -10.16
C LEU A 59 -5.43 -2.37 -10.39
N MET A 60 -5.29 -3.16 -9.32
CA MET A 60 -5.10 -4.61 -9.38
C MET A 60 -6.32 -5.32 -10.00
N ASP A 61 -7.53 -4.89 -9.63
CA ASP A 61 -8.79 -5.40 -10.21
C ASP A 61 -8.93 -5.10 -11.71
N ARG A 62 -8.21 -4.10 -12.23
CA ARG A 62 -8.22 -3.74 -13.66
C ARG A 62 -7.24 -4.57 -14.47
N GLU A 63 -6.11 -4.95 -13.87
CA GLU A 63 -5.07 -5.75 -14.52
C GLU A 63 -5.33 -7.25 -14.45
N THR A 64 -6.23 -7.70 -13.55
CA THR A 64 -6.66 -9.10 -13.49
C THR A 64 -7.63 -9.39 -14.64
N PRO A 65 -7.31 -10.33 -15.56
CA PRO A 65 -8.21 -10.68 -16.66
C PRO A 65 -9.53 -11.24 -16.11
N ARG A 66 -10.67 -10.66 -16.54
CA ARG A 66 -11.97 -11.29 -16.35
C ARG A 66 -12.02 -12.53 -17.24
N THR A 67 -11.88 -13.71 -16.63
CA THR A 67 -12.13 -15.00 -17.27
C THR A 67 -13.63 -15.31 -17.26
#